data_AF-A0A2M9P891-F1
#
_entry.id   AF-A0A2M9P891-F1
#
_cell.length_a   1.000
_cell.length_b   1.000
_cell.length_c   1.000
_cell.angle_alpha   90.00
_cell.angle_beta   90.00
_cell.angle_gamma   90.00
#
_symmetry.space_group_name_H-M   'P 1'
#
loop_
_entity.id
_entity.type
_entity.pdbx_description
1 polymer ?
#
loop_
_entity_poly.entity_id
_entity_poly.type
_entity_poly.pdbx_seq_one_letter_code
_entity_poly.pdbx_strand_id
1 'polypeptide(L)'
;AGFAAGIIDVDLAAGSVRTPLMRGHIAETWKEYRDTLIDQTVDGQTVLRNSARPSMFFNLDDLGFGAGFARFIPGLFVTAGLFLTFLGLISALTSMDLSGGNSTAALNDLLQIASAKFIMSLTGLLCSIVFTIVLRVEMGRLERRLHQLCHDLERRLSFVSLESLAIDQLKAAQEQREHLRALAFEMVAELGRPLREELPAAISNSITTAMSPLLDQVSRMGTDGMGSMVEDLSRQFSGDVSRA
;
A
#
# COMPACT_ATOMS: atom_id res chain seq x y z
N ALA A 1 19.75 -3.66 13.18
CA ALA A 1 19.54 -5.01 13.78
C ALA A 1 18.43 -5.09 14.84
N GLY A 2 18.16 -4.07 15.67
CA GLY A 2 17.33 -4.24 16.88
C GLY A 2 15.80 -4.36 16.73
N PHE A 3 15.16 -3.63 15.81
CA PHE A 3 13.69 -3.64 15.69
C PHE A 3 13.15 -4.84 14.89
N ALA A 4 13.87 -5.26 13.84
CA ALA A 4 13.52 -6.41 13.02
C ALA A 4 13.52 -7.73 13.81
N ALA A 5 14.41 -7.88 14.79
CA ALA A 5 14.41 -9.04 15.69
C ALA A 5 13.27 -8.95 16.71
N GLY A 6 13.01 -7.75 17.27
CA GLY A 6 11.95 -7.54 18.26
C GLY A 6 10.53 -7.55 17.71
N ILE A 7 10.33 -7.39 16.40
CA ILE A 7 8.99 -7.44 15.79
C ILE A 7 8.38 -8.84 15.82
N ILE A 8 9.21 -9.88 15.97
CA ILE A 8 8.78 -11.27 16.16
C ILE A 8 8.26 -11.46 17.59
N ASP A 9 8.90 -10.85 18.59
CA ASP A 9 8.40 -10.84 19.97
C ASP A 9 7.09 -10.06 20.10
N VAL A 10 6.95 -8.95 19.37
CA VAL A 10 5.68 -8.21 19.30
C VAL A 10 4.61 -9.03 18.59
N ASP A 11 4.96 -9.79 17.55
CA ASP A 11 4.03 -10.71 16.86
C ASP A 11 3.57 -11.86 17.75
N LEU A 12 4.50 -12.45 18.51
CA LEU A 12 4.21 -13.50 19.47
C LEU A 12 3.33 -12.95 20.60
N ALA A 13 3.62 -11.74 21.09
CA ALA A 13 2.79 -11.07 22.08
C ALA A 13 1.39 -10.76 21.55
N ALA A 14 1.26 -10.24 20.32
CA ALA A 14 -0.01 -9.97 19.66
C ALA A 14 -0.82 -11.25 19.41
N GLY A 15 -0.17 -12.32 18.94
CA GLY A 15 -0.81 -13.62 18.70
C GLY A 15 -1.21 -14.36 19.99
N SER A 16 -0.53 -14.09 21.11
CA SER A 16 -0.86 -14.66 22.42
C SER A 16 -2.13 -14.04 23.06
N VAL A 17 -2.62 -12.93 22.51
CA VAL A 17 -3.78 -12.20 23.01
C VAL A 17 -5.08 -12.90 22.57
N ARG A 18 -5.41 -14.01 23.23
CA ARG A 18 -6.71 -14.68 23.14
C ARG A 18 -7.75 -13.93 24.00
N THR A 19 -8.13 -12.72 23.55
CA THR A 19 -9.30 -11.87 23.92
C THR A 19 -9.41 -11.33 25.37
N PRO A 20 -10.00 -10.11 25.60
CA PRO A 20 -11.39 -9.71 25.31
C PRO A 20 -11.50 -8.78 24.08
N LEU A 21 -12.54 -8.95 23.24
CA LEU A 21 -12.85 -8.23 21.98
C LEU A 21 -11.88 -7.11 21.53
N MET A 22 -11.76 -6.01 22.27
CA MET A 22 -10.84 -4.89 22.01
C MET A 22 -9.37 -5.31 21.76
N ARG A 23 -8.88 -6.26 22.54
CA ARG A 23 -7.51 -6.77 22.47
C ARG A 23 -7.30 -7.65 21.22
N GLY A 24 -8.37 -8.28 20.74
CA GLY A 24 -8.39 -9.01 19.46
C GLY A 24 -8.34 -8.06 18.27
N HIS A 25 -9.10 -6.96 18.30
CA HIS A 25 -9.05 -5.93 17.25
C HIS A 25 -7.67 -5.31 17.12
N ILE A 26 -7.00 -4.98 18.24
CA ILE A 26 -5.61 -4.49 18.19
C ILE A 26 -4.67 -5.50 17.52
N ALA A 27 -4.81 -6.79 17.81
CA ALA A 27 -3.97 -7.84 17.23
C ALA A 27 -4.25 -8.02 15.72
N GLU A 28 -5.50 -7.88 15.30
CA GLU A 28 -5.90 -7.97 13.89
C GLU A 28 -5.43 -6.74 13.10
N THR A 29 -5.61 -5.54 13.64
CA THR A 29 -5.05 -4.30 13.05
C THR A 29 -3.52 -4.34 13.01
N TRP A 30 -2.87 -4.90 14.03
CA TRP A 30 -1.42 -5.10 14.02
C TRP A 30 -0.98 -6.05 12.90
N LYS A 31 -1.73 -7.13 12.68
CA LYS A 31 -1.47 -8.08 11.60
C LYS A 31 -1.65 -7.43 10.22
N GLU A 32 -2.73 -6.68 10.02
CA GLU A 32 -2.98 -5.96 8.76
C GLU A 32 -1.89 -4.90 8.50
N TYR A 33 -1.50 -4.15 9.54
CA TYR A 33 -0.37 -3.22 9.46
C TYR A 33 0.94 -3.94 9.12
N ARG A 34 1.18 -5.12 9.71
CA ARG A 34 2.38 -5.92 9.42
C ARG A 34 2.45 -6.37 7.97
N ASP A 35 1.33 -6.71 7.35
CA ASP A 35 1.29 -7.08 5.93
C ASP A 35 1.70 -5.90 5.02
N THR A 36 1.65 -4.66 5.50
CA THR A 36 2.13 -3.47 4.77
C THR A 36 3.63 -3.19 4.94
N LEU A 37 4.32 -3.90 5.85
CA LEU A 37 5.75 -3.75 6.06
C LEU A 37 6.51 -4.43 4.93
N ILE A 38 7.45 -3.71 4.32
CA ILE A 38 8.29 -4.23 3.24
C ILE A 38 9.69 -4.48 3.81
N ASP A 39 10.14 -5.72 3.70
CA ASP A 39 11.53 -6.08 3.98
C ASP A 39 12.41 -5.55 2.85
N GLN A 40 13.25 -4.56 3.14
CA GLN A 40 14.29 -4.12 2.20
C GLN A 40 15.66 -4.42 2.80
N THR A 41 16.46 -5.18 2.05
CA THR A 41 17.86 -5.41 2.42
C THR A 41 18.67 -4.28 1.81
N VAL A 42 19.09 -3.33 2.65
CA VAL A 42 19.99 -2.25 2.25
C VAL A 42 21.35 -2.55 2.88
N ASP A 43 22.38 -2.68 2.04
CA ASP A 43 23.78 -2.84 2.48
C ASP A 43 24.02 -4.08 3.39
N GLY A 44 23.37 -5.21 3.06
CA GLY A 44 23.49 -6.46 3.80
C GLY A 44 22.74 -6.51 5.14
N GLN A 45 22.01 -5.45 5.51
CA GLN A 45 21.13 -5.42 6.68
C GLN A 45 19.66 -5.37 6.25
N THR A 46 18.85 -6.29 6.79
CA THR A 46 17.40 -6.26 6.63
C THR A 46 16.84 -5.09 7.43
N VAL A 47 16.35 -4.07 6.73
CA VAL A 47 15.67 -2.91 7.32
C VAL A 47 14.19 -3.00 6.94
N LEU A 48 13.33 -3.19 7.94
CA LEU A 48 11.90 -3.09 7.76
C LEU A 48 11.53 -1.64 7.44
N ARG A 49 10.95 -1.42 6.27
CA ARG A 49 10.46 -0.12 5.82
C ARG A 49 8.95 -0.13 5.83
N ASN A 50 8.39 0.98 6.30
CA ASN A 50 6.95 1.13 6.41
C ASN A 50 6.38 1.77 5.12
N SER A 51 5.38 1.14 4.49
CA SER A 51 4.75 1.65 3.26
C SER A 51 3.52 2.52 3.51
N ALA A 52 2.90 2.40 4.69
CA ALA A 52 1.70 3.14 5.06
C ALA A 52 1.80 3.67 6.50
N ARG A 53 1.28 4.87 6.76
CA ARG A 53 1.42 5.47 8.10
C ARG A 53 0.66 4.63 9.14
N PRO A 54 1.25 4.34 10.31
CA PRO A 54 0.56 3.55 11.34
C PRO A 54 -0.71 4.23 11.83
N SER A 55 -0.76 5.57 11.82
CA SER A 55 -1.96 6.34 12.15
C SER A 55 -3.15 6.11 11.22
N MET A 56 -2.96 5.49 10.06
CA MET A 56 -4.06 5.11 9.18
C MET A 56 -4.77 3.84 9.68
N PHE A 57 -4.03 2.96 10.38
CA PHE A 57 -4.56 1.70 10.91
C PHE A 57 -4.92 1.81 12.39
N PHE A 58 -4.08 2.47 13.17
CA PHE A 58 -4.28 2.68 14.60
C PHE A 58 -5.10 3.95 14.86
N ASN A 59 -6.40 3.90 14.55
CA ASN A 59 -7.37 4.93 14.92
C ASN A 59 -8.33 4.45 16.02
N LEU A 60 -8.63 5.33 16.98
CA LEU A 60 -9.54 5.03 18.09
C LEU A 60 -10.93 4.57 17.62
N ASP A 61 -11.42 5.15 16.52
CA ASP A 61 -12.72 4.82 15.96
C ASP A 61 -12.71 3.45 15.26
N ASP A 62 -11.66 3.12 14.50
CA ASP A 62 -11.53 1.81 13.81
C ASP A 62 -11.21 0.65 14.76
N LEU A 63 -10.45 0.90 15.83
CA LEU A 63 -10.19 -0.11 16.87
C LEU A 63 -11.40 -0.33 17.82
N GLY A 64 -12.51 0.40 17.63
CA GLY A 64 -13.71 0.27 18.48
C GLY A 64 -13.56 0.86 19.89
N PHE A 65 -12.53 1.69 20.13
CA PHE A 65 -12.35 2.45 21.37
C PHE A 65 -13.11 3.79 21.38
N GLY A 66 -13.80 4.13 20.29
CA GLY A 66 -14.69 5.28 20.25
C GLY A 66 -15.70 5.23 21.40
N ALA A 67 -16.09 6.39 21.94
CA ALA A 67 -16.98 6.51 23.10
C ALA A 67 -18.34 5.79 22.95
N GLY A 68 -18.66 5.25 21.75
CA GLY A 68 -19.64 4.17 21.56
C GLY A 68 -20.92 4.36 22.35
N PHE A 69 -21.26 3.38 23.19
CA PHE A 69 -22.38 3.44 24.13
C PHE A 69 -22.14 4.38 25.32
N ALA A 70 -20.89 4.51 25.77
CA ALA A 70 -20.51 5.35 26.91
C ALA A 70 -20.84 6.85 26.71
N ARG A 71 -20.91 7.32 25.44
CA ARG A 71 -21.31 8.69 25.10
C ARG A 71 -22.76 9.01 25.50
N PHE A 72 -23.63 8.00 25.58
CA PHE A 72 -25.05 8.16 25.88
C PHE A 72 -25.38 8.02 27.37
N ILE A 73 -24.45 7.43 28.15
CA ILE A 73 -24.60 7.22 29.59
C ILE A 73 -24.88 8.52 30.37
N PRO A 74 -24.18 9.65 30.13
CA PRO A 74 -24.50 10.90 30.79
C PRO A 74 -25.94 11.34 30.58
N GLY A 75 -26.43 11.26 29.33
CA GLY A 75 -27.80 11.61 28.98
C GLY A 75 -28.82 10.73 29.69
N LEU A 76 -28.55 9.42 29.76
CA LEU A 76 -29.38 8.45 30.49
C LEU A 76 -29.50 8.77 31.99
N PHE A 77 -28.41 9.20 32.65
CA PHE A 77 -28.47 9.59 34.06
C PHE A 77 -29.40 10.79 34.30
N VAL A 78 -29.35 11.79 33.41
CA VAL A 78 -30.22 12.98 33.49
C VAL A 78 -31.67 12.60 33.25
N THR A 79 -31.96 11.85 32.18
CA THR A 79 -33.34 11.47 31.83
C THR A 79 -33.94 10.54 32.88
N ALA A 80 -33.16 9.59 33.42
CA ALA A 80 -33.58 8.73 34.52
C ALA A 80 -33.88 9.54 35.80
N GLY A 81 -33.04 10.54 36.12
CA GLY A 81 -33.26 11.43 37.26
C GLY A 81 -34.56 12.25 37.13
N LEU A 82 -34.81 12.82 35.94
CA LEU A 82 -36.06 13.53 35.65
C LEU A 82 -37.27 12.59 35.69
N PHE A 83 -37.15 11.40 35.13
CA PHE A 83 -38.22 10.39 35.13
C PHE A 83 -38.62 9.98 36.55
N LEU A 84 -37.66 9.71 37.44
CA LEU A 84 -37.94 9.38 38.84
C LEU A 84 -38.55 10.55 39.61
N THR A 85 -38.20 11.79 39.24
CA THR A 85 -38.77 13.00 39.85
C THR A 85 -40.25 13.11 39.51
N PHE A 86 -40.60 12.96 38.23
CA PHE A 86 -42.00 12.97 37.80
C PHE A 86 -42.80 11.83 38.43
N LEU A 87 -42.25 10.61 38.45
CA LEU A 87 -42.94 9.46 39.06
C LEU A 87 -43.19 9.68 40.56
N GLY A 88 -42.22 10.26 41.27
CA GLY A 88 -42.35 10.59 42.69
C GLY A 88 -43.42 11.65 42.96
N LEU A 89 -43.49 12.70 42.14
CA LEU A 89 -44.52 13.72 42.26
C LEU A 89 -45.93 13.19 41.95
N ILE A 90 -46.07 12.37 40.91
CA ILE A 90 -47.35 11.73 40.56
C ILE A 90 -47.82 10.85 41.71
N SER A 91 -46.93 10.01 42.27
CA SER A 91 -47.27 9.12 43.39
C SER A 91 -47.68 9.89 44.65
N ALA A 92 -47.00 11.01 44.96
CA ALA A 92 -47.35 11.86 46.08
C ALA A 92 -48.74 12.50 45.90
N LEU A 93 -49.04 13.01 44.70
CA LEU A 93 -50.33 13.62 44.38
C LEU A 93 -51.49 12.61 44.46
N THR A 94 -51.28 11.37 44.01
CA THR A 94 -52.32 10.32 44.06
C THR A 94 -52.60 9.80 45.47
N SER A 95 -51.64 9.94 46.38
CA SER A 95 -51.76 9.43 47.76
C SER A 95 -52.39 10.46 48.71
N MET A 96 -52.63 11.68 48.22
CA MET A 96 -53.06 12.80 49.05
C MET A 96 -54.59 12.92 49.08
N ASP A 97 -55.16 12.82 50.27
CA ASP A 97 -56.56 13.14 50.50
C ASP A 97 -56.73 14.64 50.80
N LEU A 98 -57.08 15.41 49.78
CA LEU A 98 -57.34 16.85 49.88
C LEU A 98 -58.72 17.18 50.43
N SER A 99 -59.58 16.18 50.69
CA SER A 99 -60.98 16.39 51.11
C SER A 99 -61.15 16.57 52.63
N GLY A 100 -60.21 16.06 53.43
CA GLY A 100 -60.31 15.99 54.89
C GLY A 100 -59.65 17.15 55.64
N GLY A 101 -60.11 18.40 55.45
CA GLY A 101 -59.96 19.54 56.38
C GLY A 101 -58.56 20.03 56.82
N ASN A 102 -57.48 19.29 56.58
CA ASN A 102 -56.13 19.54 57.10
C ASN A 102 -55.12 19.78 55.97
N SER A 103 -55.51 20.59 54.99
CA SER A 103 -54.77 20.83 53.74
C SER A 103 -53.33 21.31 53.94
N THR A 104 -53.02 21.97 55.05
CA THR A 104 -51.65 22.44 55.37
C THR A 104 -50.68 21.29 55.65
N ALA A 105 -51.13 20.20 56.28
CA ALA A 105 -50.29 19.03 56.54
C ALA A 105 -49.98 18.26 55.26
N ALA A 106 -50.99 18.10 54.40
CA ALA A 106 -50.87 17.48 53.08
C ALA A 106 -49.91 18.26 52.15
N LEU A 107 -49.96 19.60 52.18
CA LEU A 107 -49.03 20.44 51.42
C LEU A 107 -47.59 20.36 51.93
N ASN A 108 -47.37 20.28 53.25
CA ASN A 108 -46.03 20.08 53.81
C ASN A 108 -45.44 18.72 53.40
N ASP A 109 -46.24 17.67 53.41
CA ASP A 109 -45.81 16.33 52.98
C ASP A 109 -45.45 16.31 51.49
N LEU A 110 -46.25 16.97 50.64
CA LEU A 110 -45.91 17.16 49.22
C LEU A 110 -44.57 17.87 49.03
N LEU A 111 -44.34 18.97 49.75
CA LEU A 111 -43.11 19.74 49.64
C LEU A 111 -41.90 18.92 50.11
N GLN A 112 -42.07 18.09 51.14
CA GLN A 112 -41.02 17.21 51.63
C GLN A 112 -40.71 16.09 50.61
N ILE A 113 -41.72 15.46 50.01
CA ILE A 113 -41.53 14.44 48.98
C ILE A 113 -40.94 15.06 47.70
N ALA A 114 -41.45 16.22 47.28
CA ALA A 114 -40.96 16.95 46.12
C ALA A 114 -39.49 17.35 46.28
N SER A 115 -39.12 17.96 47.42
CA SER A 115 -37.75 18.36 47.70
C SER A 115 -36.77 17.18 47.73
N ALA A 116 -37.17 16.04 48.31
CA ALA A 116 -36.38 14.81 48.27
C ALA A 116 -36.16 14.31 46.83
N LYS A 117 -37.18 14.38 45.97
CA LYS A 117 -37.08 14.00 44.55
C LYS A 117 -36.24 14.98 43.72
N PHE A 118 -36.29 16.27 44.03
CA PHE A 118 -35.40 17.26 43.43
C PHE A 118 -33.92 16.99 43.76
N ILE A 119 -33.59 16.62 45.00
CA ILE A 119 -32.22 16.25 45.40
C ILE A 119 -31.76 14.99 44.65
N MET A 120 -32.66 14.02 44.46
CA MET A 120 -32.38 12.81 43.66
C MET A 120 -32.04 13.15 42.20
N SER A 121 -32.79 14.06 41.58
CA SER A 121 -32.52 14.56 40.23
C SER A 121 -31.19 15.32 40.14
N LEU A 122 -30.93 16.21 41.11
CA LEU A 122 -29.70 17.00 41.19
C LEU A 122 -28.47 16.08 41.32
N THR A 123 -28.58 15.00 42.09
CA THR A 123 -27.53 14.00 42.23
C THR A 123 -27.28 13.25 40.91
N GLY A 124 -28.35 12.93 40.17
CA GLY A 124 -28.25 12.33 38.83
C GLY A 124 -27.56 13.25 37.82
N LEU A 125 -27.88 14.55 37.84
CA LEU A 125 -27.20 15.57 37.02
C LEU A 125 -25.70 15.67 37.40
N LEU A 126 -25.39 15.74 38.70
CA LEU A 126 -24.02 15.84 39.17
C LEU A 126 -23.20 14.60 38.77
N CYS A 127 -23.78 13.40 38.91
CA CYS A 127 -23.16 12.16 38.43
C CYS A 127 -22.93 12.18 36.91
N SER A 128 -23.90 12.68 36.14
CA SER A 128 -23.78 12.84 34.68
C SER A 128 -22.64 13.79 34.28
N ILE A 129 -22.50 14.93 34.96
CA ILE A 129 -21.42 15.89 34.73
C ILE A 129 -20.06 15.25 35.04
N VAL A 130 -19.93 14.64 36.23
CA VAL A 130 -18.68 13.98 36.64
C VAL A 130 -18.31 12.86 35.68
N PHE A 131 -19.26 12.01 35.30
CA PHE A 131 -19.02 10.93 34.35
C PHE A 131 -18.59 11.46 32.98
N THR A 132 -19.21 12.54 32.49
CA THR A 132 -18.83 13.19 31.21
C THR A 132 -17.39 13.69 31.25
N ILE A 133 -16.98 14.32 32.34
CA ILE A 133 -15.61 14.82 32.51
C ILE A 133 -14.63 13.66 32.53
N VAL A 134 -14.89 12.62 33.32
CA VAL A 134 -14.04 11.42 33.40
C VAL A 134 -13.93 10.76 32.04
N LEU A 135 -15.04 10.56 31.33
CA LEU A 135 -15.05 9.96 29.99
C LEU A 135 -14.20 10.76 29.00
N ARG A 136 -14.32 12.10 28.99
CA ARG A 136 -13.50 12.96 28.12
C ARG A 136 -12.01 12.87 28.46
N VAL A 137 -11.66 12.83 29.74
CA VAL A 137 -10.26 12.74 30.19
C VAL A 137 -9.65 11.39 29.82
N GLU A 138 -10.37 10.29 30.04
CA GLU A 138 -9.89 8.95 29.69
C GLU A 138 -9.75 8.78 28.17
N MET A 139 -10.72 9.27 27.39
CA MET A 139 -10.66 9.23 25.93
C MET A 139 -9.45 10.02 25.40
N GLY A 140 -9.24 11.25 25.90
CA GLY A 140 -8.07 12.05 25.53
C GLY A 140 -6.74 11.44 25.98
N ARG A 141 -6.71 10.66 27.07
CA ARG A 141 -5.52 9.93 27.51
C ARG A 141 -5.21 8.76 26.59
N LEU A 142 -6.24 8.03 26.17
CA LEU A 142 -6.10 6.91 25.25
C LEU A 142 -5.61 7.39 23.89
N GLU A 143 -6.15 8.49 23.38
CA GLU A 143 -5.70 9.14 22.14
C GLU A 143 -4.22 9.51 22.18
N ARG A 144 -3.77 10.13 23.28
CA ARG A 144 -2.35 10.48 23.45
C ARG A 144 -1.45 9.25 23.48
N ARG A 145 -1.86 8.17 24.15
CA ARG A 145 -1.10 6.91 24.21
C ARG A 145 -1.01 6.25 22.84
N LEU A 146 -2.11 6.27 22.07
CA LEU A 146 -2.14 5.75 20.72
C LEU A 146 -1.23 6.56 19.80
N HIS A 147 -1.26 7.89 19.91
CA HIS A 147 -0.39 8.77 19.15
C HIS A 147 1.09 8.57 19.50
N GLN A 148 1.41 8.38 20.79
CA GLN A 148 2.76 8.03 21.23
C GLN A 148 3.22 6.69 20.67
N LEU A 149 2.34 5.67 20.67
CA LEU A 149 2.64 4.37 20.06
C LEU A 149 2.95 4.52 18.56
N CYS A 150 2.12 5.25 17.82
CA CYS A 150 2.34 5.53 16.40
C CYS A 150 3.67 6.26 16.17
N HIS A 151 3.97 7.27 17.00
CA HIS A 151 5.22 8.03 16.91
C HIS A 151 6.45 7.16 17.19
N ASP A 152 6.40 6.30 18.22
CA ASP A 152 7.49 5.38 18.54
C ASP A 152 7.69 4.33 17.44
N LEU A 153 6.59 3.88 16.81
CA LEU A 153 6.61 2.96 15.69
C LEU A 153 7.22 3.61 14.44
N GLU A 154 6.83 4.85 14.11
CA GLU A 154 7.42 5.65 13.03
C GLU A 154 8.90 5.98 13.26
N ARG A 155 9.34 6.16 14.51
CA ARG A 155 10.75 6.40 14.82
C ARG A 155 11.61 5.14 14.71
N ARG A 156 11.04 3.98 15.00
CA ARG A 156 11.78 2.69 15.00
C ARG A 156 11.76 1.99 13.63
N LEU A 157 10.74 2.25 12.83
CA LEU A 157 10.69 1.85 11.42
C LEU A 157 11.30 2.96 10.57
N SER A 158 12.23 2.62 9.68
CA SER A 158 12.68 3.60 8.69
C SER A 158 11.51 3.87 7.75
N PHE A 159 10.75 4.93 8.01
CA PHE A 159 9.68 5.36 7.12
C PHE A 159 10.29 5.81 5.81
N VAL A 160 10.11 5.01 4.77
CA VAL A 160 10.43 5.41 3.41
C VAL A 160 9.12 5.86 2.80
N SER A 161 8.99 7.17 2.70
CA SER A 161 7.83 7.76 2.05
C SER A 161 7.81 7.32 0.59
N LEU A 162 6.62 7.13 0.02
CA LEU A 162 6.47 6.79 -1.41
C LEU A 162 7.15 7.82 -2.31
N GLU A 163 7.20 9.08 -1.87
CA GLU A 163 7.91 10.16 -2.56
C GLU A 163 9.42 9.93 -2.55
N SER A 164 10.01 9.53 -1.43
CA SER A 164 11.44 9.20 -1.36
C SER A 164 11.78 7.99 -2.24
N LEU A 165 10.92 6.98 -2.27
CA LEU A 165 11.08 5.83 -3.16
C LEU A 165 10.94 6.21 -4.63
N ALA A 166 10.02 7.10 -4.97
CA ALA A 166 9.85 7.62 -6.34
C ALA A 166 11.08 8.44 -6.78
N ILE A 167 11.68 9.22 -5.87
CA ILE A 167 12.94 9.94 -6.12
C ILE A 167 14.09 8.95 -6.37
N ASP A 168 14.21 7.90 -5.55
CA ASP A 168 15.22 6.86 -5.73
C ASP A 168 15.04 6.11 -7.06
N GLN A 169 13.79 5.78 -7.43
CA GLN A 169 13.47 5.18 -8.73
C GLN A 169 13.80 6.11 -9.89
N LEU A 170 13.50 7.40 -9.77
CA LEU A 170 13.83 8.39 -10.79
C LEU A 170 15.35 8.47 -10.97
N LYS A 171 16.11 8.46 -9.87
CA LYS A 171 17.57 8.46 -9.92
C LYS A 171 18.11 7.19 -10.58
N ALA A 172 17.63 6.02 -10.19
CA ALA A 172 18.01 4.75 -10.82
C ALA A 172 17.67 4.73 -12.33
N ALA A 173 16.52 5.28 -12.73
CA ALA A 173 16.14 5.39 -14.14
C ALA A 173 17.05 6.37 -14.91
N GLN A 174 17.47 7.47 -14.29
CA GLN A 174 18.43 8.40 -14.88
C GLN A 174 19.80 7.74 -15.08
N GLU A 175 20.30 7.02 -14.08
CA GLU A 175 21.56 6.26 -14.14
C GLU A 175 21.50 5.16 -15.20
N GLN A 176 20.39 4.41 -15.28
CA GLN A 176 20.16 3.43 -16.35
C GLN A 176 20.16 4.07 -17.73
N ARG A 177 19.53 5.25 -17.88
CA ARG A 177 19.51 5.97 -19.15
C ARG A 177 20.92 6.40 -19.57
N GLU A 178 21.75 6.78 -18.62
CA GLU A 178 23.15 7.13 -18.87
C GLU A 178 23.97 5.90 -19.29
N HIS A 179 23.79 4.77 -18.61
CA HIS A 179 24.41 3.49 -18.99
C HIS A 179 23.97 3.03 -20.39
N LEU A 180 22.68 3.12 -20.71
CA LEU A 180 22.17 2.79 -22.05
C LEU A 180 22.73 3.71 -23.13
N ARG A 181 22.93 5.00 -22.83
CA ARG A 181 23.62 5.91 -23.76
C ARG A 181 25.07 5.50 -23.97
N ALA A 182 25.80 5.21 -22.90
CA ALA A 182 27.19 4.77 -22.98
C ALA A 182 27.30 3.48 -23.81
N LEU A 183 26.47 2.48 -23.52
CA LEU A 183 26.38 1.24 -24.29
C LEU A 183 26.04 1.49 -25.76
N ALA A 184 25.10 2.40 -26.05
CA ALA A 184 24.78 2.74 -27.43
C ALA A 184 25.96 3.40 -28.16
N PHE A 185 26.70 4.28 -27.49
CA PHE A 185 27.91 4.87 -28.07
C PHE A 185 29.02 3.84 -28.29
N GLU A 186 29.26 2.96 -27.32
CA GLU A 186 30.24 1.88 -27.41
C GLU A 186 29.88 0.90 -28.52
N MET A 187 28.61 0.48 -28.60
CA MET A 187 28.10 -0.39 -29.65
C MET A 187 28.20 0.27 -31.04
N VAL A 188 27.94 1.57 -31.17
CA VAL A 188 28.12 2.29 -32.45
C VAL A 188 29.61 2.41 -32.81
N ALA A 189 30.49 2.61 -31.82
CA ALA A 189 31.92 2.67 -32.06
C ALA A 189 32.50 1.31 -32.47
N GLU A 190 32.14 0.24 -31.75
CA GLU A 190 32.64 -1.12 -32.01
C GLU A 190 31.99 -1.78 -33.23
N LEU A 191 30.69 -1.59 -33.47
CA LEU A 191 30.00 -2.18 -34.64
C LEU A 191 30.06 -1.29 -35.88
N GLY A 192 30.33 0.00 -35.73
CA GLY A 192 30.34 0.95 -36.84
C GLY A 192 31.42 0.64 -37.88
N ARG A 193 32.62 0.25 -37.43
CA ARG A 193 33.74 -0.07 -38.32
C ARG A 193 33.59 -1.45 -39.00
N PRO A 194 33.29 -2.54 -38.28
CA PRO A 194 33.07 -3.85 -38.90
C PRO A 194 31.90 -3.84 -39.90
N LEU A 195 30.81 -3.14 -39.59
CA LEU A 195 29.67 -3.04 -40.53
C LEU A 195 29.97 -2.22 -41.78
N ARG A 196 30.80 -1.17 -41.68
CA ARG A 196 31.14 -0.31 -42.83
C ARG A 196 32.29 -0.84 -43.68
N GLU A 197 33.27 -1.50 -43.07
CA GLU A 197 34.53 -1.84 -43.73
C GLU A 197 34.68 -3.36 -43.89
N GLU A 198 34.51 -4.12 -42.81
CA GLU A 198 34.80 -5.55 -42.78
C GLU A 198 33.69 -6.38 -43.44
N LEU A 199 32.43 -6.00 -43.24
CA LEU A 199 31.27 -6.70 -43.78
C LEU A 199 31.18 -6.56 -45.31
N PRO A 200 31.30 -5.35 -45.91
CA PRO A 200 31.32 -5.21 -47.37
C PRO A 200 32.54 -5.89 -47.99
N ALA A 201 33.71 -5.81 -47.34
CA ALA A 201 34.91 -6.50 -47.81
C ALA A 201 34.75 -8.03 -47.79
N ALA A 202 34.18 -8.60 -46.72
CA ALA A 202 33.91 -10.03 -46.62
C ALA A 202 32.87 -10.51 -47.65
N ILE A 203 31.83 -9.70 -47.89
CA ILE A 203 30.82 -9.96 -48.93
C ILE A 203 31.46 -9.89 -50.32
N SER A 204 32.21 -8.83 -50.63
CA SER A 204 32.90 -8.70 -51.92
C SER A 204 33.88 -9.84 -52.16
N ASN A 205 34.70 -10.20 -51.17
CA ASN A 205 35.64 -11.31 -51.31
C ASN A 205 34.93 -12.66 -51.51
N SER A 206 33.82 -12.90 -50.80
CA SER A 206 33.02 -14.12 -50.96
C SER A 206 32.35 -14.18 -52.33
N ILE A 207 31.77 -13.06 -52.79
CA ILE A 207 31.19 -12.94 -54.13
C ILE A 207 32.26 -13.17 -55.19
N THR A 208 33.41 -12.54 -55.10
CA THR A 208 34.53 -12.74 -56.05
C THR A 208 34.99 -14.19 -56.06
N THR A 209 35.16 -14.81 -54.89
CA THR A 209 35.58 -16.21 -54.77
C THR A 209 34.56 -17.18 -55.37
N ALA A 210 33.26 -16.93 -55.16
CA ALA A 210 32.19 -17.78 -55.70
C ALA A 210 31.91 -17.53 -57.19
N MET A 211 32.10 -16.29 -57.67
CA MET A 211 31.88 -15.89 -59.06
C MET A 211 33.07 -16.20 -59.97
N SER A 212 34.30 -16.23 -59.46
CA SER A 212 35.50 -16.52 -60.25
C SER A 212 35.42 -17.84 -61.03
N PRO A 213 35.02 -18.99 -60.44
CA PRO A 213 34.89 -20.23 -61.20
C PRO A 213 33.73 -20.21 -62.20
N LEU A 214 32.65 -19.46 -61.93
CA LEU A 214 31.55 -19.29 -62.87
C LEU A 214 31.97 -18.45 -64.08
N LEU A 215 32.72 -17.37 -63.86
CA LEU A 215 33.28 -16.54 -64.93
C LEU A 215 34.30 -17.32 -65.77
N ASP A 216 35.16 -18.11 -65.13
CA ASP A 216 36.10 -18.99 -65.84
C ASP A 216 35.37 -20.08 -66.64
N GLN A 217 34.33 -20.70 -66.05
CA GLN A 217 33.55 -21.73 -66.73
C GLN A 217 32.75 -21.14 -67.90
N VAL A 218 32.16 -19.96 -67.77
CA VAL A 218 31.47 -19.25 -68.85
C VAL A 218 32.45 -18.80 -69.94
N SER A 219 33.64 -18.31 -69.58
CA SER A 219 34.69 -17.96 -70.53
C SER A 219 35.12 -19.17 -71.36
N ARG A 220 35.39 -20.29 -70.70
CA ARG A 220 35.74 -21.56 -71.36
C ARG A 220 34.61 -22.10 -72.23
N MET A 221 33.36 -22.04 -71.74
CA MET A 221 32.20 -22.50 -72.52
C MET A 221 31.92 -21.58 -73.72
N GLY A 222 32.22 -20.28 -73.60
CA GLY A 222 32.18 -19.32 -74.70
C GLY A 222 33.25 -19.61 -75.75
N THR A 223 34.50 -19.89 -75.34
CA THR A 223 35.58 -20.23 -76.28
C THR A 223 35.37 -21.59 -76.94
N ASP A 224 34.93 -22.60 -76.18
CA ASP A 224 34.71 -23.96 -76.69
C ASP A 224 33.48 -24.02 -77.61
N GLY A 225 32.40 -23.31 -77.26
CA GLY A 225 31.19 -23.22 -78.09
C GLY A 225 31.43 -22.46 -79.40
N MET A 226 32.25 -21.40 -79.39
CA MET A 226 32.67 -20.74 -80.63
C MET A 226 33.59 -21.63 -81.47
N GLY A 227 34.51 -22.36 -80.83
CA GLY A 227 35.37 -23.34 -81.48
C GLY A 227 34.57 -24.44 -82.19
N SER A 228 33.58 -25.02 -81.51
CA SER A 228 32.73 -26.06 -82.10
C SER A 228 31.83 -25.53 -83.22
N MET A 229 31.31 -24.31 -83.12
CA MET A 229 30.51 -23.70 -84.21
C MET A 229 31.37 -23.42 -85.45
N VAL A 230 32.61 -22.97 -85.27
CA VAL A 230 33.55 -22.76 -86.38
C VAL A 230 33.98 -24.09 -87.01
N GLU A 231 34.20 -25.12 -86.19
CA GLU A 231 34.50 -26.49 -86.64
C GLU A 231 33.31 -27.09 -87.41
N ASP A 232 32.07 -26.93 -86.92
CA ASP A 232 30.87 -27.42 -87.60
C ASP A 232 30.60 -26.68 -88.91
N LEU A 233 30.79 -25.35 -88.96
CA LEU A 233 30.77 -24.60 -90.21
C LEU A 233 31.84 -25.10 -91.18
N SER A 234 33.05 -25.36 -90.68
CA SER A 234 34.15 -25.87 -91.50
C SER A 234 33.84 -27.25 -92.06
N ARG A 235 33.25 -28.15 -91.26
CA ARG A 235 32.83 -29.48 -91.70
C ARG A 235 31.68 -29.44 -92.70
N GLN A 236 30.71 -28.55 -92.51
CA GLN A 236 29.59 -28.38 -93.43
C GLN A 236 30.07 -27.82 -94.78
N PHE A 237 30.94 -26.82 -94.77
CA PHE A 237 31.60 -26.32 -95.99
C PHE A 237 32.44 -27.41 -96.68
N SER A 238 33.21 -28.19 -95.93
CA SER A 238 34.04 -29.26 -96.51
C SER A 238 33.22 -30.45 -97.02
N GLY A 239 32.07 -30.73 -96.41
CA GLY A 239 31.15 -31.77 -96.83
C GLY A 239 30.40 -31.42 -98.12
N ASP A 240 30.02 -30.15 -98.29
CA ASP A 240 29.34 -29.68 -99.51
C ASP A 240 30.30 -29.57 -100.71
N VAL A 241 31.58 -29.24 -100.49
CA VAL A 241 32.60 -29.22 -101.56
C VAL A 241 32.98 -30.63 -102.05
N SER A 242 32.82 -31.67 -101.23
CA SER A 242 33.10 -33.05 -101.62
C SER A 242 31.94 -33.73 -102.36
N ARG A 243 30.76 -33.09 -102.45
CA ARG A 243 29.55 -33.63 -103.08
C ARG A 243 29.14 -32.93 -104.38
N ALA A 244 29.93 -31.96 -104.85
CA ALA A 244 29.82 -31.32 -106.17
C ALA A 244 30.92 -31.82 -107.10
#